data_AF-A0A7C4C6Y1-F1
#
_entry.id   AF-A0A7C4C6Y1-F1
#
_cell.length_a   1.000
_cell.length_b   1.000
_cell.length_c   1.000
_cell.angle_alpha   90.00
_cell.angle_beta   90.00
_cell.angle_gamma   90.00
#
_symmetry.space_group_name_H-M   'P 1'
#
loop_
_entity.id
_entity.type
_entity.pdbx_description
1 polymer ?
#
loop_
_entity_poly.entity_id
_entity_poly.type
_entity_poly.pdbx_seq_one_letter_code
_entity_poly.pdbx_strand_id
1 'polypeptide(L)'
;MVASLYPYIPSINPYFFPVGVDFKWYSDGLTKFEINPMSIFDFLGGSRPMLIIFLYVFKSLFGFGVKEAVTFFPIILNTLFTLSIFLFVWVSFDNIYLASISAFFASMSFKITVNMYSYFLANMTALILIMYSLVLMLVYYKLKSKYALISALIMYNLALLTHPWTYMQFSISIALMLFLQFIKLKDFKKFINEYLAFILMFTPSIPIVIIFIPFGVNQFQIFLNTIKAMNLSSLFNFWFNSLFASLLLYGGFQMNIFTLLTAFLALLYPSTGFGEELLRFMVIASSIPYPFVDGMLQSRILFNLPMEILSSLFIYRVSSSELISFKMRSSIFLLAIVSQLNYLFRCLANII
;
A
#
# COMPACT_ATOMS: atom_id res chain seq x y z
N MET A 1 11.91 -10.79 -2.08
CA MET A 1 12.14 -12.17 -2.57
C MET A 1 12.11 -13.21 -1.47
N VAL A 2 12.97 -13.17 -0.44
CA VAL A 2 13.04 -14.19 0.62
C VAL A 2 11.68 -14.43 1.29
N ALA A 3 10.97 -13.37 1.69
CA ALA A 3 9.65 -13.46 2.31
C ALA A 3 8.60 -14.22 1.46
N SER A 4 8.71 -14.15 0.13
CA SER A 4 7.76 -14.79 -0.79
C SER A 4 8.03 -16.28 -0.96
N LEU A 5 9.29 -16.71 -0.77
CA LEU A 5 9.72 -18.10 -0.95
C LEU A 5 9.77 -18.87 0.36
N TYR A 6 9.98 -18.18 1.49
CA TYR A 6 10.18 -18.80 2.79
C TYR A 6 9.05 -19.77 3.20
N PRO A 7 7.75 -19.43 3.03
CA PRO A 7 6.67 -20.37 3.33
C PRO A 7 6.75 -21.66 2.51
N TYR A 8 7.34 -21.65 1.32
CA TYR A 8 7.37 -22.79 0.41
C TYR A 8 8.60 -23.69 0.57
N ILE A 9 9.44 -23.43 1.58
CA ILE A 9 10.58 -24.31 1.89
C ILE A 9 10.05 -25.65 2.40
N PRO A 10 10.58 -26.81 1.94
CA PRO A 10 10.06 -28.13 2.30
C PRO A 10 9.97 -28.43 3.81
N SER A 11 10.82 -27.80 4.62
CA SER A 11 10.78 -27.94 6.08
C SER A 11 9.59 -27.25 6.74
N ILE A 12 8.96 -26.29 6.06
CA ILE A 12 7.78 -25.54 6.52
C ILE A 12 6.53 -26.04 5.80
N ASN A 13 6.63 -26.29 4.49
CA ASN A 13 5.53 -26.73 3.63
C ASN A 13 5.93 -27.97 2.81
N PRO A 14 5.95 -29.15 3.44
CA PRO A 14 6.42 -30.37 2.78
C PRO A 14 5.58 -30.77 1.57
N TYR A 15 4.31 -30.36 1.53
CA TYR A 15 3.37 -30.67 0.45
C TYR A 15 3.19 -29.55 -0.57
N PHE A 16 3.93 -28.44 -0.42
CA PHE A 16 3.86 -27.28 -1.31
C PHE A 16 2.42 -26.74 -1.47
N PHE A 17 1.66 -26.72 -0.36
CA PHE A 17 0.31 -26.15 -0.38
C PHE A 17 0.34 -24.66 -0.75
N PRO A 18 -0.62 -24.19 -1.56
CA PRO A 18 -0.69 -22.78 -1.89
C PRO A 18 -0.94 -21.96 -0.62
N VAL A 19 -0.15 -20.89 -0.44
CA VAL A 19 -0.30 -19.97 0.68
C VAL A 19 -1.24 -18.86 0.29
N GLY A 20 -2.14 -18.49 1.20
CA GLY A 20 -2.96 -17.30 1.07
C GLY A 20 -4.46 -17.57 0.98
N VAL A 21 -5.26 -16.85 1.78
CA VAL A 21 -6.72 -17.00 1.80
C VAL A 21 -7.35 -16.72 0.43
N ASP A 22 -6.93 -15.63 -0.25
CA ASP A 22 -7.52 -15.24 -1.53
C ASP A 22 -6.93 -15.97 -2.74
N PHE A 23 -5.98 -16.90 -2.56
CA PHE A 23 -5.32 -17.64 -3.65
C PHE A 23 -6.33 -18.26 -4.62
N LYS A 24 -7.34 -18.95 -4.09
CA LYS A 24 -8.37 -19.64 -4.90
C LYS A 24 -9.10 -18.66 -5.83
N TRP A 25 -9.47 -17.49 -5.33
CA TRP A 25 -10.19 -16.50 -6.12
C TRP A 25 -9.35 -16.01 -7.31
N TYR A 26 -8.06 -15.77 -7.12
CA TYR A 26 -7.19 -15.34 -8.22
C TYR A 26 -6.90 -16.47 -9.21
N SER A 27 -6.70 -17.70 -8.74
CA SER A 27 -6.55 -18.87 -9.61
C SER A 27 -7.79 -19.08 -10.47
N ASP A 28 -8.98 -19.05 -9.87
CA ASP A 28 -10.25 -19.21 -10.58
C ASP A 28 -10.49 -18.05 -11.56
N GLY A 29 -10.18 -16.81 -11.14
CA GLY A 29 -10.28 -15.62 -11.99
C GLY A 29 -9.36 -15.67 -13.20
N LEU A 30 -8.10 -16.08 -13.02
CA LEU A 30 -7.14 -16.22 -14.11
C LEU A 30 -7.55 -17.37 -15.06
N THR A 31 -8.02 -18.50 -14.53
CA THR A 31 -8.52 -19.63 -15.34
C THR A 31 -9.69 -19.20 -16.23
N LYS A 32 -10.66 -18.46 -15.67
CA LYS A 32 -11.81 -17.94 -16.44
C LYS A 32 -11.36 -16.97 -17.53
N PHE A 33 -10.38 -16.12 -17.22
CA PHE A 33 -9.82 -15.18 -18.19
C PHE A 33 -9.15 -15.88 -19.38
N GLU A 34 -8.46 -17.00 -19.16
CA GLU A 34 -7.87 -17.79 -20.25
C GLU A 34 -8.91 -18.38 -21.19
N ILE A 35 -10.08 -18.75 -20.66
CA ILE A 35 -11.19 -19.28 -21.45
C ILE A 35 -11.93 -18.15 -22.18
N ASN A 36 -12.17 -17.03 -21.48
CA ASN A 36 -12.88 -15.88 -22.01
C ASN A 36 -12.27 -14.58 -21.46
N PRO A 37 -11.50 -13.82 -22.25
CA PRO A 37 -10.89 -12.57 -21.81
C PRO A 37 -11.89 -11.53 -21.28
N MET A 38 -13.15 -11.58 -21.72
CA MET A 38 -14.20 -10.67 -21.23
C MET A 38 -14.62 -10.95 -19.79
N SER A 39 -14.32 -12.15 -19.24
CA SER A 39 -14.62 -12.48 -17.84
C SER A 39 -13.89 -11.60 -16.83
N ILE A 40 -12.90 -10.83 -17.29
CA ILE A 40 -12.17 -9.86 -16.48
C ILE A 40 -13.08 -8.79 -15.88
N PHE A 41 -14.16 -8.45 -16.59
CA PHE A 41 -15.14 -7.47 -16.14
C PHE A 41 -16.15 -8.05 -15.14
N ASP A 42 -16.20 -9.38 -15.01
CA ASP A 42 -17.01 -10.06 -13.98
C ASP A 42 -16.20 -10.37 -12.71
N PHE A 43 -14.87 -10.37 -12.81
CA PHE A 43 -13.98 -10.76 -11.71
C PHE A 43 -14.17 -9.86 -10.48
N LEU A 44 -14.64 -10.47 -9.38
CA LEU A 44 -14.99 -9.79 -8.12
C LEU A 44 -15.90 -8.57 -8.37
N GLY A 45 -16.94 -8.75 -9.19
CA GLY A 45 -17.89 -7.70 -9.55
C GLY A 45 -17.26 -6.59 -10.40
N GLY A 46 -16.28 -6.94 -11.25
CA GLY A 46 -15.58 -6.01 -12.12
C GLY A 46 -14.66 -5.03 -11.41
N SER A 47 -14.38 -5.25 -10.12
CA SER A 47 -13.67 -4.26 -9.30
C SER A 47 -12.16 -4.23 -9.53
N ARG A 48 -11.56 -5.32 -10.03
CA ARG A 48 -10.10 -5.53 -10.07
C ARG A 48 -9.57 -6.08 -11.41
N PRO A 49 -10.05 -5.61 -12.58
CA PRO A 49 -9.68 -6.20 -13.86
C PRO A 49 -8.17 -6.19 -14.11
N MET A 50 -7.48 -5.11 -13.76
CA MET A 50 -6.04 -4.98 -14.07
C MET A 50 -5.16 -6.01 -13.36
N LEU A 51 -5.57 -6.49 -12.18
CA LEU A 51 -4.80 -7.52 -11.48
C LEU A 51 -4.73 -8.83 -12.28
N ILE A 52 -5.85 -9.25 -12.88
CA ILE A 52 -5.89 -10.47 -13.69
C ILE A 52 -5.03 -10.32 -14.93
N ILE A 53 -5.01 -9.14 -15.56
CA ILE A 53 -4.09 -8.85 -16.67
C ILE A 53 -2.65 -9.01 -16.22
N PHE A 54 -2.26 -8.43 -15.08
CA PHE A 54 -0.89 -8.54 -14.58
C PHE A 54 -0.50 -9.98 -14.25
N LEU A 55 -1.41 -10.76 -13.67
CA LEU A 55 -1.19 -12.20 -13.43
C LEU A 55 -1.04 -12.98 -14.74
N TYR A 56 -1.85 -12.70 -15.74
CA TYR A 56 -1.75 -13.33 -17.05
C TYR A 56 -0.45 -12.98 -17.78
N VAL A 57 -0.04 -11.71 -17.74
CA VAL A 57 1.25 -11.27 -18.29
C VAL A 57 2.40 -11.97 -17.57
N PHE A 58 2.38 -12.02 -16.23
CA PHE A 58 3.39 -12.74 -15.45
C PHE A 58 3.45 -14.22 -15.83
N LYS A 59 2.28 -14.89 -15.88
CA LYS A 59 2.16 -16.28 -16.34
C LYS A 59 2.82 -16.48 -17.71
N SER A 60 2.48 -15.60 -18.66
CA SER A 60 2.94 -15.70 -20.05
C SER A 60 4.44 -15.44 -20.19
N LEU A 61 5.00 -14.49 -19.44
CA LEU A 61 6.43 -14.16 -19.46
C LEU A 61 7.31 -15.31 -18.94
N PHE A 62 6.83 -16.06 -17.94
CA PHE A 62 7.61 -17.13 -17.30
C PHE A 62 7.19 -18.55 -17.72
N GLY A 63 6.19 -18.68 -18.60
CA GLY A 63 5.71 -19.99 -19.06
C GLY A 63 5.05 -20.83 -17.95
N PHE A 64 4.50 -20.19 -16.92
CA PHE A 64 3.89 -20.88 -15.79
C PHE A 64 2.49 -21.41 -16.09
N GLY A 65 2.06 -22.41 -15.32
CA GLY A 65 0.64 -22.73 -15.19
C GLY A 65 -0.09 -21.69 -14.34
N VAL A 66 -1.43 -21.76 -14.29
CA VAL A 66 -2.25 -20.79 -13.54
C VAL A 66 -1.89 -20.78 -12.04
N LYS A 67 -1.78 -21.96 -11.43
CA LYS A 67 -1.51 -22.09 -10.00
C LYS A 67 -0.13 -21.55 -9.67
N GLU A 68 0.89 -21.93 -10.44
CA GLU A 68 2.27 -21.50 -10.26
C GLU A 68 2.41 -19.99 -10.46
N ALA A 69 1.76 -19.44 -11.48
CA ALA A 69 1.77 -18.00 -11.74
C ALA A 69 1.21 -17.21 -10.55
N VAL A 70 0.06 -17.64 -10.02
CA VAL A 70 -0.53 -17.01 -8.84
C VAL A 70 0.41 -17.18 -7.65
N THR A 71 0.83 -18.42 -7.33
CA THR A 71 1.73 -18.78 -6.22
C THR A 71 2.99 -17.92 -6.15
N PHE A 72 3.65 -17.70 -7.30
CA PHE A 72 4.93 -17.01 -7.37
C PHE A 72 4.82 -15.51 -7.68
N PHE A 73 3.63 -14.98 -7.99
CA PHE A 73 3.43 -13.55 -8.19
C PHE A 73 3.91 -12.66 -7.03
N PRO A 74 3.80 -13.07 -5.74
CA PRO A 74 4.37 -12.32 -4.63
C PRO A 74 5.89 -12.10 -4.71
N ILE A 75 6.66 -12.87 -5.49
CA ILE A 75 8.11 -12.66 -5.65
C ILE A 75 8.37 -11.31 -6.32
N ILE A 76 7.70 -11.04 -7.44
CA ILE A 76 7.84 -9.77 -8.15
C ILE A 76 7.14 -8.66 -7.38
N LEU A 77 5.97 -8.94 -6.81
CA LEU A 77 5.16 -7.95 -6.10
C LEU A 77 5.87 -7.39 -4.86
N ASN A 78 6.40 -8.25 -4.00
CA ASN A 78 7.10 -7.81 -2.78
C ASN A 78 8.40 -7.05 -3.10
N THR A 79 9.06 -7.42 -4.21
CA THR A 79 10.28 -6.74 -4.69
C THR A 79 9.93 -5.34 -5.22
N LEU A 80 8.91 -5.22 -6.08
CA LEU A 80 8.44 -3.94 -6.60
C LEU A 80 7.91 -3.03 -5.50
N PHE A 81 7.22 -3.58 -4.50
CA PHE A 81 6.79 -2.81 -3.33
C PHE A 81 7.98 -2.21 -2.58
N THR A 82 8.95 -3.04 -2.22
CA THR A 82 10.18 -2.59 -1.54
C THR A 82 10.90 -1.50 -2.33
N LEU A 83 11.03 -1.70 -3.65
CA LEU A 83 11.67 -0.73 -4.55
C LEU A 83 10.86 0.57 -4.66
N SER A 84 9.53 0.49 -4.73
CA SER A 84 8.67 1.67 -4.77
C SER A 84 8.83 2.54 -3.52
N ILE A 85 8.98 1.92 -2.34
CA ILE A 85 9.23 2.61 -1.07
C ILE A 85 10.62 3.24 -1.07
N PHE A 86 11.65 2.51 -1.49
CA PHE A 86 13.02 3.04 -1.65
C PHE A 86 13.01 4.31 -2.51
N LEU A 87 12.43 4.22 -3.71
CA LEU A 87 12.40 5.33 -4.67
C LEU A 87 11.58 6.51 -4.15
N PHE A 88 10.42 6.26 -3.55
CA PHE A 88 9.60 7.32 -2.94
C PHE A 88 10.39 8.10 -1.91
N VAL A 89 11.08 7.40 -1.01
CA VAL A 89 11.84 8.04 0.05
C VAL A 89 13.08 8.75 -0.49
N TRP A 90 13.83 8.11 -1.38
CA TRP A 90 15.01 8.73 -1.99
C TRP A 90 14.64 10.02 -2.73
N VAL A 91 13.59 10.00 -3.55
CA VAL A 91 13.18 11.18 -4.33
C VAL A 91 12.55 12.26 -3.43
N SER A 92 11.78 11.88 -2.41
CA SER A 92 11.09 12.83 -1.52
C SER A 92 12.02 13.52 -0.52
N PHE A 93 13.01 12.80 0.00
CA PHE A 93 13.88 13.25 1.09
C PHE A 93 15.32 13.52 0.66
N ASP A 94 15.68 13.17 -0.58
CA ASP A 94 17.04 13.29 -1.13
C ASP A 94 18.10 12.60 -0.25
N ASN A 95 17.72 11.48 0.36
CA ASN A 95 18.54 10.79 1.35
C ASN A 95 18.54 9.28 1.10
N ILE A 96 19.66 8.80 0.56
CA ILE A 96 19.83 7.39 0.21
C ILE A 96 19.90 6.47 1.42
N TYR A 97 20.42 6.95 2.55
CA TYR A 97 20.52 6.18 3.78
C TYR A 97 19.13 5.95 4.39
N LEU A 98 18.33 7.01 4.51
CA LEU A 98 16.92 6.90 4.91
C LEU A 98 16.15 5.98 3.95
N ALA A 99 16.31 6.14 2.64
CA ALA A 99 15.67 5.28 1.65
C ALA A 99 16.02 3.79 1.83
N SER A 100 17.29 3.49 2.13
CA SER A 100 17.75 2.13 2.40
C SER A 100 17.10 1.53 3.65
N ILE A 101 17.00 2.30 4.73
CA ILE A 101 16.28 1.89 5.95
C ILE A 101 14.80 1.66 5.63
N SER A 102 14.15 2.58 4.92
CA SER A 102 12.74 2.44 4.55
C SER A 102 12.49 1.20 3.69
N ALA A 103 13.37 0.89 2.75
CA ALA A 103 13.30 -0.32 1.94
C ALA A 103 13.45 -1.59 2.79
N PHE A 104 14.41 -1.61 3.71
CA PHE A 104 14.58 -2.71 4.65
C PHE A 104 13.29 -2.93 5.47
N PHE A 105 12.74 -1.87 6.08
CA PHE A 105 11.48 -1.94 6.83
C PHE A 105 10.30 -2.37 5.96
N ALA A 106 10.20 -1.88 4.72
CA ALA A 106 9.16 -2.28 3.78
C ALA A 106 9.21 -3.78 3.49
N SER A 107 10.40 -4.32 3.26
CA SER A 107 10.62 -5.75 2.93
C SER A 107 10.30 -6.70 4.08
N MET A 108 10.27 -6.20 5.31
CA MET A 108 9.98 -6.94 6.55
C MET A 108 8.66 -6.51 7.21
N SER A 109 7.90 -5.62 6.56
CA SER A 109 6.73 -4.98 7.15
C SER A 109 5.56 -5.94 7.32
N PHE A 110 4.60 -5.54 8.16
CA PHE A 110 3.34 -6.29 8.26
C PHE A 110 2.54 -6.31 6.96
N LYS A 111 2.80 -5.39 6.02
CA LYS A 111 2.21 -5.47 4.69
C LYS A 111 2.66 -6.72 3.95
N ILE A 112 3.91 -7.13 4.10
CA ILE A 112 4.44 -8.34 3.46
C ILE A 112 3.82 -9.59 4.07
N THR A 113 3.79 -9.70 5.40
CA THR A 113 3.22 -10.88 6.09
C THR A 113 1.71 -11.00 5.87
N VAL A 114 0.96 -9.89 5.98
CA VAL A 114 -0.49 -9.86 5.71
C VAL A 114 -0.77 -10.08 4.22
N ASN A 115 0.06 -9.53 3.31
CA ASN A 115 -0.06 -9.83 1.89
C ASN A 115 0.12 -11.32 1.61
N MET A 116 1.07 -12.00 2.26
CA MET A 116 1.23 -13.45 2.10
C MET A 116 0.06 -14.22 2.72
N TYR A 117 -0.40 -13.84 3.92
CA TYR A 117 -1.47 -14.56 4.64
C TYR A 117 -2.82 -14.41 3.95
N SER A 118 -3.24 -13.17 3.72
CA SER A 118 -4.56 -12.87 3.14
C SER A 118 -4.55 -12.97 1.62
N TYR A 119 -3.34 -12.96 1.04
CA TYR A 119 -3.15 -12.89 -0.40
C TYR A 119 -3.65 -11.58 -1.01
N PHE A 120 -3.35 -10.44 -0.39
CA PHE A 120 -3.79 -9.11 -0.81
C PHE A 120 -3.08 -8.57 -2.07
N LEU A 121 -3.02 -9.38 -3.13
CA LEU A 121 -2.33 -9.05 -4.39
C LEU A 121 -2.90 -7.79 -5.03
N ALA A 122 -4.23 -7.61 -5.01
CA ALA A 122 -4.88 -6.42 -5.54
C ALA A 122 -4.44 -5.15 -4.80
N ASN A 123 -4.56 -5.14 -3.47
CA ASN A 123 -4.17 -3.99 -2.65
C ASN A 123 -2.70 -3.67 -2.82
N MET A 124 -1.84 -4.69 -2.73
CA MET A 124 -0.40 -4.51 -2.82
C MET A 124 0.04 -4.00 -4.19
N THR A 125 -0.57 -4.48 -5.27
CA THR A 125 -0.35 -3.96 -6.63
C THR A 125 -0.78 -2.50 -6.75
N ALA A 126 -1.95 -2.14 -6.22
CA ALA A 126 -2.41 -0.76 -6.22
C ALA A 126 -1.49 0.17 -5.41
N LEU A 127 -0.98 -0.29 -4.26
CA LEU A 127 0.00 0.47 -3.47
C LEU A 127 1.28 0.72 -4.26
N ILE A 128 1.80 -0.30 -4.95
CA ILE A 128 2.98 -0.17 -5.82
C ILE A 128 2.74 0.89 -6.90
N LEU A 129 1.62 0.78 -7.62
CA LEU A 129 1.25 1.73 -8.68
C LEU A 129 1.14 3.17 -8.16
N ILE A 130 0.52 3.36 -6.99
CA ILE A 130 0.38 4.67 -6.36
C ILE A 130 1.74 5.21 -5.92
N MET A 131 2.59 4.41 -5.28
CA MET A 131 3.92 4.86 -4.83
C MET A 131 4.79 5.26 -6.02
N TYR A 132 4.80 4.47 -7.10
CA TYR A 132 5.49 4.84 -8.34
C TYR A 132 4.91 6.11 -8.98
N SER A 133 3.58 6.27 -8.97
CA SER A 133 2.96 7.50 -9.44
C SER A 133 3.42 8.72 -8.65
N LEU A 134 3.48 8.62 -7.32
CA LEU A 134 3.97 9.70 -6.45
C LEU A 134 5.45 10.02 -6.71
N VAL A 135 6.29 9.01 -6.90
CA VAL A 135 7.70 9.19 -7.33
C VAL A 135 7.77 9.99 -8.63
N LEU A 136 7.04 9.56 -9.65
CA LEU A 136 7.04 10.19 -10.97
C LEU A 136 6.50 11.62 -10.92
N MET A 137 5.53 11.91 -10.04
CA MET A 137 5.08 13.28 -9.79
C MET A 137 6.19 14.16 -9.22
N LEU A 138 6.93 13.67 -8.21
CA LEU A 138 8.05 14.42 -7.65
C LEU A 138 9.16 14.63 -8.69
N VAL A 139 9.43 13.63 -9.52
CA VAL A 139 10.36 13.77 -10.66
C VAL A 139 9.87 14.82 -11.65
N TYR A 140 8.57 14.86 -11.98
CA TYR A 140 8.00 15.94 -12.79
C TYR A 140 8.22 17.31 -12.14
N TYR A 141 8.03 17.44 -10.83
CA TYR A 141 8.24 18.73 -10.17
C TYR A 141 9.70 19.21 -10.22
N LYS A 142 10.66 18.28 -10.08
CA LYS A 142 12.10 18.57 -10.14
C LYS A 142 12.60 18.83 -11.57
N LEU A 143 12.21 18.00 -12.54
CA LEU A 143 12.77 17.98 -13.89
C LEU A 143 11.86 18.55 -14.98
N LYS A 144 10.59 18.85 -14.65
CA LYS A 144 9.54 19.28 -15.60
C LYS A 144 9.32 18.31 -16.78
N SER A 145 9.63 17.02 -16.59
CA SER A 145 9.48 15.99 -17.62
C SER A 145 8.01 15.63 -17.88
N LYS A 146 7.51 15.93 -19.08
CA LYS A 146 6.13 15.58 -19.50
C LYS A 146 5.88 14.08 -19.49
N TYR A 147 6.89 13.27 -19.82
CA TYR A 147 6.77 11.81 -19.77
C TYR A 147 6.57 11.32 -18.33
N ALA A 148 7.28 11.90 -17.36
CA ALA A 148 7.10 11.56 -15.95
C ALA A 148 5.66 11.87 -15.49
N LEU A 149 5.11 13.04 -15.88
CA LEU A 149 3.73 13.39 -15.59
C LEU A 149 2.74 12.39 -16.20
N ILE A 150 2.86 12.11 -17.50
CA ILE A 150 1.95 11.17 -18.20
C ILE A 150 2.02 9.78 -17.55
N SER A 151 3.22 9.26 -17.29
CA SER A 151 3.40 7.98 -16.62
C SER A 151 2.82 7.98 -15.20
N ALA A 152 2.97 9.07 -14.45
CA ALA A 152 2.37 9.20 -13.13
C ALA A 152 0.83 9.10 -13.18
N LEU A 153 0.21 9.81 -14.12
CA LEU A 153 -1.25 9.81 -14.31
C LEU A 153 -1.76 8.41 -14.70
N ILE A 154 -1.07 7.73 -15.61
CA ILE A 154 -1.41 6.36 -16.03
C ILE A 154 -1.32 5.42 -14.83
N MET A 155 -0.20 5.40 -14.11
CA MET A 155 0.00 4.49 -12.96
C MET A 155 -1.04 4.72 -11.87
N TYR A 156 -1.36 5.99 -11.56
CA TYR A 156 -2.38 6.31 -10.56
C TYR A 156 -3.77 5.79 -10.94
N ASN A 157 -4.17 5.97 -12.20
CA ASN A 157 -5.49 5.55 -12.65
C ASN A 157 -5.56 4.03 -12.91
N LEU A 158 -4.43 3.37 -13.19
CA LEU A 158 -4.36 1.90 -13.16
C LEU A 158 -4.63 1.36 -11.75
N ALA A 159 -4.24 2.09 -10.69
CA ALA A 159 -4.54 1.68 -9.32
C ALA A 159 -6.07 1.67 -9.05
N LEU A 160 -6.84 2.57 -9.65
CA LEU A 160 -8.32 2.55 -9.57
C LEU A 160 -8.88 1.25 -10.15
N LEU A 161 -8.36 0.79 -11.29
CA LEU A 161 -8.77 -0.45 -11.95
C LEU A 161 -8.16 -1.72 -11.32
N THR A 162 -7.28 -1.56 -10.34
CA THR A 162 -6.61 -2.67 -9.63
C THR A 162 -7.19 -2.87 -8.25
N HIS A 163 -7.32 -1.80 -7.45
CA HIS A 163 -7.94 -1.83 -6.14
C HIS A 163 -8.56 -0.46 -5.77
N PRO A 164 -9.88 -0.31 -5.93
CA PRO A 164 -10.57 0.98 -5.78
C PRO A 164 -10.47 1.59 -4.38
N TRP A 165 -10.46 0.76 -3.33
CA TRP A 165 -10.40 1.27 -1.95
C TRP A 165 -9.04 1.88 -1.62
N THR A 166 -7.96 1.25 -2.09
CA THR A 166 -6.60 1.80 -1.92
C THR A 166 -6.48 3.09 -2.71
N TYR A 167 -6.95 3.11 -3.96
CA TYR A 167 -7.01 4.34 -4.76
C TYR A 167 -7.76 5.48 -4.05
N MET A 168 -8.91 5.17 -3.46
CA MET A 168 -9.75 6.15 -2.77
C MET A 168 -9.08 6.72 -1.52
N GLN A 169 -8.50 5.87 -0.67
CA GLN A 169 -7.83 6.31 0.55
C GLN A 169 -6.72 7.31 0.24
N PHE A 170 -5.91 7.02 -0.79
CA PHE A 170 -4.86 7.95 -1.25
C PHE A 170 -5.44 9.21 -1.90
N SER A 171 -6.50 9.07 -2.69
CA SER A 171 -7.21 10.21 -3.30
C SER A 171 -7.74 11.20 -2.26
N ILE A 172 -8.38 10.69 -1.20
CA ILE A 172 -8.89 11.52 -0.09
C ILE A 172 -7.73 12.18 0.65
N SER A 173 -6.62 11.46 0.85
CA SER A 173 -5.42 12.00 1.51
C SER A 173 -4.80 13.16 0.74
N ILE A 174 -4.65 13.01 -0.59
CA ILE A 174 -4.13 14.06 -1.47
C ILE A 174 -5.13 15.22 -1.53
N ALA A 175 -6.43 14.95 -1.68
CA ALA A 175 -7.46 15.98 -1.72
C ALA A 175 -7.50 16.82 -0.43
N LEU A 176 -7.39 16.18 0.74
CA LEU A 176 -7.34 16.88 2.03
C LEU A 176 -6.09 17.77 2.15
N MET A 177 -4.93 17.27 1.73
CA MET A 177 -3.70 18.06 1.66
C MET A 177 -3.87 19.28 0.76
N LEU A 178 -4.36 19.08 -0.47
CA LEU A 178 -4.61 20.15 -1.43
C LEU A 178 -5.59 21.19 -0.91
N PHE A 179 -6.67 20.76 -0.25
CA PHE A 179 -7.66 21.64 0.37
C PHE A 179 -7.02 22.54 1.44
N LEU A 180 -6.19 21.99 2.33
CA LEU A 180 -5.51 22.80 3.33
C LEU A 180 -4.46 23.74 2.71
N GLN A 181 -3.75 23.31 1.66
CA GLN A 181 -2.80 24.16 0.96
C GLN A 181 -3.50 25.33 0.23
N PHE A 182 -4.68 25.08 -0.35
CA PHE A 182 -5.52 26.12 -0.93
C PHE A 182 -5.93 27.18 0.12
N ILE A 183 -6.36 26.75 1.30
CA ILE A 183 -6.71 27.67 2.42
C ILE A 183 -5.49 28.48 2.86
N LYS A 184 -4.31 27.86 2.95
CA LYS A 184 -3.07 28.55 3.37
C LYS A 184 -2.60 29.59 2.36
N LEU A 185 -2.62 29.28 1.07
CA LEU A 185 -2.09 30.16 0.03
C LEU A 185 -2.96 31.40 -0.22
N LYS A 186 -4.28 31.28 -0.04
CA LYS A 186 -5.27 32.36 -0.31
C LYS A 186 -5.18 32.99 -1.71
N ASP A 187 -4.49 32.33 -2.64
CA ASP A 187 -4.32 32.73 -4.03
C ASP A 187 -4.54 31.51 -4.92
N PHE A 188 -5.64 31.55 -5.68
CA PHE A 188 -6.06 30.46 -6.55
C PHE A 188 -5.10 30.22 -7.71
N LYS A 189 -4.52 31.27 -8.31
CA LYS A 189 -3.60 31.13 -9.45
C LYS A 189 -2.30 30.50 -8.99
N LYS A 190 -1.78 30.95 -7.84
CA LYS A 190 -0.58 30.37 -7.24
C LYS A 190 -0.81 28.90 -6.85
N PHE A 191 -1.94 28.60 -6.21
CA PHE A 191 -2.31 27.23 -5.85
C PHE A 191 -2.36 26.30 -7.07
N ILE A 192 -3.05 26.71 -8.16
CA ILE A 192 -3.09 25.91 -9.38
C ILE A 192 -1.68 25.69 -9.92
N ASN A 193 -0.87 26.74 -10.04
CA ASN A 193 0.47 26.61 -10.62
C ASN A 193 1.38 25.67 -9.80
N GLU A 194 1.26 25.69 -8.47
CA GLU A 194 2.04 24.82 -7.58
C GLU A 194 1.53 23.37 -7.59
N TYR A 195 0.21 23.15 -7.64
CA TYR A 195 -0.39 21.82 -7.42
C TYR A 195 -1.07 21.21 -8.66
N LEU A 196 -0.90 21.80 -9.85
CA LEU A 196 -1.54 21.35 -11.09
C LEU A 196 -1.36 19.85 -11.34
N ALA A 197 -0.15 19.32 -11.14
CA ALA A 197 0.11 17.90 -11.41
C ALA A 197 -0.72 16.98 -10.50
N PHE A 198 -0.81 17.29 -9.21
CA PHE A 198 -1.65 16.55 -8.27
C PHE A 198 -3.14 16.69 -8.60
N ILE A 199 -3.58 17.87 -9.02
CA ILE A 199 -4.97 18.09 -9.46
C ILE A 199 -5.29 17.24 -10.70
N LEU A 200 -4.34 17.14 -11.64
CA LEU A 200 -4.50 16.32 -12.85
C LEU A 200 -4.60 14.81 -12.56
N MET A 201 -4.18 14.32 -11.39
CA MET A 201 -4.32 12.89 -11.04
C MET A 201 -5.78 12.42 -11.04
N PHE A 202 -6.70 13.32 -10.69
CA PHE A 202 -8.13 13.04 -10.55
C PHE A 202 -8.89 13.17 -11.87
N THR A 203 -8.33 13.82 -12.90
CA THR A 203 -9.07 14.14 -14.13
C THR A 203 -9.40 12.92 -14.98
N PRO A 204 -8.52 11.90 -15.16
CA PRO A 204 -8.86 10.74 -15.97
C PRO A 204 -9.82 9.78 -15.24
N SER A 205 -9.95 9.92 -13.92
CA SER A 205 -10.66 8.94 -13.09
C SER A 205 -12.16 8.95 -13.36
N ILE A 206 -12.76 10.13 -13.59
CA ILE A 206 -14.18 10.25 -13.91
C ILE A 206 -14.51 9.62 -15.28
N PRO A 207 -13.84 9.99 -16.40
CA PRO A 207 -14.04 9.31 -17.68
C PRO A 207 -13.83 7.80 -17.62
N ILE A 208 -12.79 7.34 -16.89
CA ILE A 208 -12.52 5.91 -16.73
C ILE A 208 -13.71 5.21 -16.09
N VAL A 209 -14.22 5.73 -14.96
CA VAL A 209 -15.41 5.14 -14.32
C VAL A 209 -16.58 5.09 -15.30
N ILE A 210 -16.86 6.19 -16.03
CA ILE A 210 -17.98 6.25 -16.98
C ILE A 210 -17.83 5.22 -18.12
N ILE A 211 -16.64 5.09 -18.71
CA ILE A 211 -16.36 4.16 -19.82
C ILE A 211 -16.56 2.71 -19.39
N PHE A 212 -16.30 2.38 -18.13
CA PHE A 212 -16.35 1.01 -17.64
C PHE A 212 -17.74 0.59 -17.10
N ILE A 213 -18.67 1.53 -16.87
CA ILE A 213 -20.05 1.23 -16.44
C ILE A 213 -20.78 0.25 -17.38
N PRO A 214 -20.77 0.41 -18.73
CA PRO A 214 -21.45 -0.51 -19.64
C PRO A 214 -20.93 -1.94 -19.59
N PHE A 215 -19.71 -2.14 -19.09
CA PHE A 215 -19.08 -3.45 -18.93
C PHE A 215 -19.34 -4.08 -17.56
N GLY A 216 -20.25 -3.51 -16.75
CA GLY A 216 -20.59 -4.04 -15.41
C GLY A 216 -19.58 -3.70 -14.31
N VAL A 217 -18.54 -2.93 -14.63
CA VAL A 217 -17.54 -2.46 -13.66
C VAL A 217 -18.11 -1.28 -12.88
N ASN A 218 -18.64 -1.55 -11.70
CA ASN A 218 -19.36 -0.54 -10.92
C ASN A 218 -18.52 0.02 -9.75
N GLN A 219 -17.40 0.66 -10.08
CA GLN A 219 -16.49 1.27 -9.09
C GLN A 219 -17.19 2.28 -8.17
N PHE A 220 -18.21 2.98 -8.70
CA PHE A 220 -19.02 3.91 -7.94
C PHE A 220 -19.95 3.20 -6.93
N GLN A 221 -20.52 2.05 -7.28
CA GLN A 221 -21.36 1.28 -6.35
C GLN A 221 -20.52 0.71 -5.20
N ILE A 222 -19.29 0.28 -5.48
CA ILE A 222 -18.34 -0.16 -4.47
C ILE A 222 -18.07 0.95 -3.45
N PHE A 223 -17.90 2.20 -3.94
CA PHE A 223 -17.77 3.36 -3.08
C PHE A 223 -19.00 3.62 -2.22
N LEU A 224 -20.19 3.65 -2.83
CA LEU A 224 -21.43 3.86 -2.09
C LEU A 224 -21.64 2.80 -1.01
N ASN A 225 -21.28 1.54 -1.30
CA ASN A 225 -21.35 0.47 -0.32
C ASN A 225 -20.37 0.69 0.84
N THR A 226 -19.18 1.26 0.60
CA THR A 226 -18.25 1.64 1.67
C THR A 226 -18.78 2.76 2.55
N ILE A 227 -19.41 3.80 1.96
CA ILE A 227 -20.07 4.85 2.75
C ILE A 227 -21.20 4.25 3.59
N LYS A 228 -22.02 3.38 3.01
CA LYS A 228 -23.10 2.69 3.72
C LYS A 228 -22.60 1.76 4.83
N ALA A 229 -21.38 1.23 4.70
CA ALA A 229 -20.75 0.42 5.73
C ALA A 229 -20.24 1.25 6.92
N MET A 230 -20.13 2.58 6.79
CA MET A 230 -19.85 3.45 7.93
C MET A 230 -21.08 3.52 8.82
N ASN A 231 -20.91 3.16 10.09
CA ASN A 231 -22.01 3.11 11.05
C ASN A 231 -21.55 3.65 12.41
N LEU A 232 -22.42 4.39 13.08
CA LEU A 232 -22.24 4.82 14.46
C LEU A 232 -22.12 3.62 15.42
N SER A 233 -22.71 2.47 15.12
CA SER A 233 -22.50 1.25 15.91
C SER A 233 -21.02 0.81 15.93
N SER A 234 -20.29 0.99 14.83
CA SER A 234 -18.86 0.69 14.75
C SER A 234 -18.03 1.61 15.65
N LEU A 235 -18.49 2.84 15.87
CA LEU A 235 -17.85 3.78 16.81
C LEU A 235 -17.95 3.27 18.26
N PHE A 236 -19.11 2.77 18.67
CA PHE A 236 -19.27 2.17 20.01
C PHE A 236 -18.44 0.89 20.16
N ASN A 237 -18.29 0.12 19.07
CA ASN A 237 -17.47 -1.08 19.02
C ASN A 237 -16.01 -0.81 18.63
N PHE A 238 -15.55 0.44 18.67
CA PHE A 238 -14.25 0.85 18.14
C PHE A 238 -13.08 0.01 18.67
N TRP A 239 -13.02 -0.17 19.99
CA TRP A 239 -11.95 -0.93 20.65
C TRP A 239 -12.01 -2.40 20.28
N PHE A 240 -13.20 -3.00 20.28
CA PHE A 240 -13.39 -4.39 19.89
C PHE A 240 -12.96 -4.61 18.44
N ASN A 241 -13.42 -3.75 17.53
CA ASN A 241 -13.07 -3.80 16.11
C ASN A 241 -11.55 -3.64 15.91
N SER A 242 -10.92 -2.72 16.64
CA SER A 242 -9.48 -2.46 16.52
C SER A 242 -8.64 -3.63 17.05
N LEU A 243 -9.03 -4.20 18.20
CA LEU A 243 -8.38 -5.38 18.75
C LEU A 243 -8.57 -6.58 17.84
N PHE A 244 -9.77 -6.77 17.29
CA PHE A 244 -10.05 -7.82 16.32
C PHE A 244 -9.20 -7.66 15.06
N ALA A 245 -9.20 -6.47 14.45
CA ALA A 245 -8.45 -6.17 13.24
C ALA A 245 -6.94 -6.41 13.41
N SER A 246 -6.41 -6.10 14.59
CA SER A 246 -4.98 -6.12 14.82
C SER A 246 -4.48 -7.47 15.37
N LEU A 247 -5.17 -8.05 16.35
CA LEU A 247 -4.73 -9.24 17.10
C LEU A 247 -5.31 -10.57 16.58
N LEU A 248 -6.52 -10.56 16.02
CA LEU A 248 -7.23 -11.79 15.64
C LEU A 248 -7.23 -11.99 14.13
N LEU A 249 -7.53 -10.94 13.38
CA LEU A 249 -7.54 -10.97 11.93
C LEU A 249 -6.12 -11.26 11.41
N TYR A 250 -6.03 -12.11 10.39
CA TYR A 250 -4.78 -12.54 9.76
C TYR A 250 -3.76 -13.14 10.74
N GLY A 251 -4.23 -13.84 11.78
CA GLY A 251 -3.35 -14.44 12.80
C GLY A 251 -2.60 -13.40 13.65
N GLY A 252 -3.12 -12.18 13.73
CA GLY A 252 -2.49 -11.09 14.47
C GLY A 252 -1.28 -10.46 13.74
N PHE A 253 -1.10 -10.74 12.45
CA PHE A 253 0.08 -10.26 11.72
C PHE A 253 0.12 -8.74 11.62
N GLN A 254 -1.01 -8.03 11.68
CA GLN A 254 -0.99 -6.56 11.67
C GLN A 254 -0.33 -5.94 12.91
N MET A 255 -0.20 -6.69 14.01
CA MET A 255 0.42 -6.22 15.26
C MET A 255 1.95 -6.31 15.25
N ASN A 256 2.57 -5.60 14.30
CA ASN A 256 3.99 -5.25 14.40
C ASN A 256 4.14 -4.03 15.32
N ILE A 257 4.09 -4.27 16.64
CA ILE A 257 4.11 -3.23 17.68
C ILE A 257 5.29 -2.28 17.50
N PHE A 258 6.47 -2.79 17.14
CA PHE A 258 7.66 -1.97 16.93
C PHE A 258 7.43 -0.95 15.81
N THR A 259 6.97 -1.41 14.64
CA THR A 259 6.70 -0.53 13.49
C THR A 259 5.60 0.48 13.81
N LEU A 260 4.51 0.04 14.45
CA LEU A 260 3.39 0.92 14.80
C LEU A 260 3.80 2.00 15.82
N LEU A 261 4.52 1.62 16.89
CA LEU A 261 5.00 2.54 17.91
C LEU A 261 5.97 3.58 17.33
N THR A 262 6.97 3.12 16.56
CA THR A 262 7.97 4.02 15.97
C THR A 262 7.37 4.91 14.88
N ALA A 263 6.41 4.42 14.10
CA ALA A 263 5.65 5.24 13.16
C ALA A 263 4.84 6.32 13.89
N PHE A 264 4.20 6.00 15.01
CA PHE A 264 3.52 6.98 15.85
C PHE A 264 4.49 8.04 16.39
N LEU A 265 5.63 7.63 16.93
CA LEU A 265 6.66 8.56 17.41
C LEU A 265 7.18 9.48 16.31
N ALA A 266 7.29 9.01 15.07
CA ALA A 266 7.68 9.83 13.92
C ALA A 266 6.71 11.00 13.67
N LEU A 267 5.41 10.77 13.89
CA LEU A 267 4.35 11.76 13.69
C LEU A 267 4.38 12.87 14.75
N LEU A 268 4.98 12.64 15.92
CA LEU A 268 5.09 13.66 16.98
C LEU A 268 6.08 14.77 16.64
N TYR A 269 7.07 14.50 15.78
CA TYR A 269 7.96 15.53 15.25
C TYR A 269 7.24 16.42 14.24
N PRO A 270 7.63 17.69 14.04
CA PRO A 270 7.09 18.51 12.96
C PRO A 270 7.51 18.00 11.58
N SER A 271 6.70 18.31 10.56
CA SER A 271 7.06 18.03 9.17
C SER A 271 8.19 18.94 8.72
N THR A 272 9.23 18.38 8.08
CA THR A 272 10.34 19.15 7.54
C THR A 272 10.27 19.37 6.02
N GLY A 273 9.30 18.76 5.33
CA GLY A 273 9.18 18.89 3.89
C GLY A 273 7.92 18.25 3.31
N PHE A 274 7.72 18.43 2.00
CA PHE A 274 6.52 18.00 1.28
C PHE A 274 6.27 16.48 1.40
N GLY A 275 7.31 15.65 1.29
CA GLY A 275 7.18 14.20 1.42
C GLY A 275 6.62 13.78 2.78
N GLU A 276 7.11 14.39 3.86
CA GLU A 276 6.62 14.14 5.22
C GLU A 276 5.22 14.68 5.45
N GLU A 277 4.90 15.84 4.87
CA GLU A 277 3.57 16.42 4.92
C GLU A 277 2.55 15.48 4.25
N LEU A 278 2.87 14.97 3.06
CA LEU A 278 2.06 13.99 2.35
C LEU A 278 1.81 12.72 3.19
N LEU A 279 2.86 12.15 3.81
CA LEU A 279 2.73 10.98 4.70
C LEU A 279 1.82 11.25 5.90
N ARG A 280 1.90 12.45 6.51
CA ARG A 280 1.01 12.85 7.61
C ARG A 280 -0.43 12.96 7.16
N PHE A 281 -0.69 13.55 5.99
CA PHE A 281 -2.04 13.63 5.45
C PHE A 281 -2.63 12.26 5.15
N MET A 282 -1.81 11.28 4.74
CA MET A 282 -2.27 9.89 4.62
C MET A 282 -2.78 9.34 5.95
N VAL A 283 -2.08 9.60 7.06
CA VAL A 283 -2.52 9.18 8.40
C VAL A 283 -3.75 9.95 8.85
N ILE A 284 -3.75 11.28 8.72
CA ILE A 284 -4.86 12.14 9.15
C ILE A 284 -6.15 11.77 8.41
N ALA A 285 -6.11 11.71 7.08
CA ALA A 285 -7.27 11.38 6.26
C ALA A 285 -7.81 9.98 6.57
N SER A 286 -6.92 9.03 6.82
CA SER A 286 -7.30 7.65 7.18
C SER A 286 -7.86 7.54 8.60
N SER A 287 -7.44 8.42 9.51
CA SER A 287 -7.91 8.43 10.90
C SER A 287 -9.35 8.92 11.06
N ILE A 288 -9.87 9.69 10.10
CA ILE A 288 -11.25 10.20 10.12
C ILE A 288 -12.27 9.07 10.00
N PRO A 289 -12.26 8.20 8.96
CA PRO A 289 -13.22 7.12 8.82
C PRO A 289 -12.93 5.91 9.72
N TYR A 290 -11.69 5.76 10.22
CA TYR A 290 -11.26 4.57 10.96
C TYR A 290 -12.16 4.17 12.16
N PRO A 291 -12.66 5.11 12.99
CA PRO A 291 -13.56 4.78 14.09
C PRO A 291 -14.96 4.35 13.66
N PHE A 292 -15.37 4.67 12.42
CA PHE A 292 -16.74 4.46 11.94
C PHE A 292 -16.90 3.19 11.11
N VAL A 293 -15.84 2.41 10.92
CA VAL A 293 -15.85 1.20 10.10
C VAL A 293 -15.57 -0.05 10.93
N ASP A 294 -15.97 -1.21 10.41
CA ASP A 294 -15.76 -2.50 11.07
C ASP A 294 -14.28 -2.93 11.09
N GLY A 295 -13.96 -3.99 11.85
CA GLY A 295 -12.59 -4.49 11.97
C GLY A 295 -11.97 -4.93 10.63
N MET A 296 -12.75 -5.40 9.66
CA MET A 296 -12.22 -5.77 8.35
C MET A 296 -11.76 -4.53 7.58
N LEU A 297 -12.57 -3.49 7.54
CA LEU A 297 -12.24 -2.22 6.88
C LEU A 297 -11.12 -1.47 7.62
N GLN A 298 -11.13 -1.47 8.95
CA GLN A 298 -10.03 -0.94 9.76
C GLN A 298 -8.69 -1.59 9.37
N SER A 299 -8.68 -2.92 9.24
CA SER A 299 -7.47 -3.65 8.83
C SER A 299 -6.95 -3.20 7.47
N ARG A 300 -7.84 -2.87 6.52
CA ARG A 300 -7.45 -2.41 5.17
C ARG A 300 -6.97 -0.97 5.18
N ILE A 301 -7.59 -0.10 6.00
CA ILE A 301 -7.12 1.28 6.19
C ILE A 301 -5.70 1.27 6.74
N LEU A 302 -5.45 0.49 7.80
CA LEU A 302 -4.13 0.34 8.41
C LEU A 302 -3.12 -0.27 7.42
N PHE A 303 -3.53 -1.29 6.66
CA PHE A 303 -2.69 -1.91 5.63
C PHE A 303 -2.23 -0.95 4.54
N ASN A 304 -3.00 0.09 4.21
CA ASN A 304 -2.63 1.03 3.17
C ASN A 304 -1.72 2.17 3.67
N LEU A 305 -1.62 2.40 5.00
CA LEU A 305 -0.81 3.46 5.56
C LEU A 305 0.69 3.19 5.41
N PRO A 306 1.53 4.19 5.07
CA PRO A 306 2.98 4.03 4.87
C PRO A 306 3.76 3.92 6.19
N MET A 307 3.35 3.00 7.07
CA MET A 307 3.89 2.84 8.42
C MET A 307 5.39 2.50 8.42
N GLU A 308 5.87 1.74 7.45
CA GLU A 308 7.29 1.43 7.25
C GLU A 308 8.12 2.68 6.97
N ILE A 309 7.59 3.65 6.20
CA ILE A 309 8.29 4.91 5.94
C ILE A 309 8.34 5.75 7.21
N LEU A 310 7.20 5.91 7.90
CA LEU A 310 7.15 6.66 9.16
C LEU A 310 8.06 6.05 10.23
N SER A 311 8.01 4.72 10.39
CA SER A 311 8.89 3.99 11.31
C SER A 311 10.37 4.23 10.97
N SER A 312 10.74 4.12 9.69
CA SER A 312 12.12 4.38 9.26
C SER A 312 12.57 5.84 9.47
N LEU A 313 11.67 6.82 9.32
CA LEU A 313 11.95 8.24 9.60
C LEU A 313 12.33 8.45 11.06
N PHE A 314 11.60 7.83 11.99
CA PHE A 314 11.93 7.91 13.41
C PHE A 314 13.30 7.27 13.71
N ILE A 315 13.53 6.05 13.22
CA ILE A 315 14.81 5.35 13.42
C ILE A 315 15.98 6.15 12.82
N TYR A 316 15.79 6.73 11.63
CA TYR A 316 16.78 7.59 11.02
C TYR A 316 17.12 8.79 11.90
N ARG A 317 16.12 9.54 12.39
CA ARG A 317 16.32 10.70 13.26
C ARG A 317 17.02 10.35 14.57
N VAL A 318 16.66 9.23 15.18
CA VAL A 318 17.33 8.74 16.39
C VAL A 318 18.78 8.36 16.09
N SER A 319 19.04 7.68 14.96
CA SER A 319 20.39 7.27 14.55
C SER A 319 21.29 8.45 14.17
N SER A 320 20.73 9.55 13.69
CA SER A 320 21.46 10.77 13.33
C SER A 320 21.53 11.80 14.45
N SER A 321 20.82 11.59 15.57
CA SER A 321 20.81 12.53 16.69
C SER A 321 22.15 12.57 17.43
N GLU A 322 22.74 13.77 17.55
CA GLU A 322 23.94 14.01 18.35
C GLU A 322 23.67 13.96 19.87
N LEU A 323 22.42 14.15 20.27
CA LEU A 323 21.99 14.11 21.68
C LEU A 323 22.04 12.70 22.27
N ILE A 324 22.09 11.67 21.42
CA ILE A 324 22.04 10.26 21.81
C ILE A 324 23.43 9.65 21.63
N SER A 325 23.93 9.00 22.69
CA SER A 325 25.23 8.34 22.65
C SER A 325 25.32 7.32 21.50
N PHE A 326 26.50 7.18 20.88
CA PHE A 326 26.72 6.25 19.77
C PHE A 326 26.32 4.80 20.10
N LYS A 327 26.62 4.36 21.33
CA LYS A 327 26.21 3.02 21.83
C LYS A 327 24.69 2.86 21.81
N MET A 328 23.95 3.85 22.32
CA MET A 328 22.49 3.79 22.35
C MET A 328 21.88 3.85 20.95
N ARG A 329 22.43 4.68 20.05
CA ARG A 329 22.01 4.73 18.63
C ARG A 329 22.17 3.37 17.94
N SER A 330 23.33 2.75 18.12
CA SER A 330 23.63 1.43 17.56
C SER A 330 22.70 0.35 18.13
N SER A 331 22.45 0.36 19.44
CA SER A 331 21.52 -0.58 20.08
C SER A 331 20.10 -0.43 19.57
N ILE A 332 19.59 0.79 19.38
CA ILE A 332 18.24 1.03 18.85
C ILE A 332 18.13 0.53 17.40
N PHE A 333 19.15 0.79 16.59
CA PHE A 333 19.19 0.31 15.21
C PHE A 333 19.26 -1.22 15.11
N LEU A 334 20.08 -1.86 15.95
CA LEU A 334 20.14 -3.33 16.05
C LEU A 334 18.82 -3.92 16.55
N LEU A 335 18.20 -3.31 17.57
CA LEU A 335 16.88 -3.71 18.07
C LEU A 335 15.83 -3.65 16.95
N ALA A 336 15.82 -2.57 16.16
CA ALA A 336 14.97 -2.44 15.00
C ALA A 336 15.16 -3.59 14.00
N ILE A 337 16.39 -3.88 13.61
CA ILE A 337 16.69 -4.96 12.65
C ILE A 337 16.21 -6.31 13.20
N VAL A 338 16.60 -6.65 14.42
CA VAL A 338 16.26 -7.93 15.05
C VAL A 338 14.75 -8.06 15.24
N SER A 339 14.05 -6.98 15.63
CA SER A 339 12.60 -7.02 15.80
C SER A 339 11.88 -7.29 14.48
N GLN A 340 12.30 -6.63 13.38
CA GLN A 340 11.69 -6.83 12.07
C GLN A 340 11.96 -8.23 11.51
N LEU A 341 13.19 -8.75 11.65
CA LEU A 341 13.54 -10.09 11.20
C LEU A 341 12.78 -11.16 11.99
N ASN A 342 12.78 -11.06 13.32
CA ASN A 342 12.06 -11.99 14.18
C ASN A 342 10.55 -11.95 13.86
N TYR A 343 9.99 -10.76 13.69
CA TYR A 343 8.60 -10.59 13.30
C TYR A 343 8.29 -11.28 11.95
N LEU A 344 9.06 -11.00 10.90
CA LEU A 344 8.82 -11.56 9.56
C LEU A 344 8.85 -13.10 9.59
N PHE A 345 9.94 -13.69 10.08
CA PHE A 345 10.11 -15.14 10.03
C PHE A 345 9.12 -15.87 10.92
N ARG A 346 8.81 -15.32 12.10
CA ARG A 346 7.76 -15.89 12.98
C ARG A 346 6.40 -15.90 12.29
N CYS A 347 6.02 -14.82 11.61
CA CYS A 347 4.74 -14.77 10.91
C CYS A 347 4.71 -15.73 9.72
N LEU A 348 5.75 -15.72 8.87
CA LEU A 348 5.77 -16.55 7.67
C LEU A 348 5.92 -18.06 7.96
N ALA A 349 6.53 -18.44 9.09
CA ALA A 349 6.59 -19.84 9.52
C ALA A 349 5.22 -20.39 9.94
N ASN A 350 4.30 -19.52 10.38
CA ASN A 350 2.98 -19.88 10.90
C ASN A 350 1.84 -19.65 9.88
N ILE A 351 2.16 -19.55 8.59
CA ILE A 351 1.20 -19.14 7.55
C ILE A 351 0.48 -20.32 6.88
N ILE A 352 0.94 -21.56 7.10
CA ILE A 352 0.44 -22.79 6.47
C ILE A 352 -0.37 -23.61 7.45
#